data_AF-A0A7S2PMA2-F1
#
_entry.id   AF-A0A7S2PMA2-F1
#
_cell.length_a   1.000
_cell.length_b   1.000
_cell.length_c   1.000
_cell.angle_alpha   90.00
_cell.angle_beta   90.00
_cell.angle_gamma   90.00
#
_symmetry.space_group_name_H-M   'P 1'
#
loop_
_entity.id
_entity.type
_entity.pdbx_description
1 polymer ?
#
loop_
_entity_poly.entity_id
_entity_poly.type
_entity_poly.pdbx_seq_one_letter_code
_entity_poly.pdbx_strand_id
1 'polypeptide(L)'
;VRCENFFHERICLDGDGNQCHANQCPRPHEFRRFCHQGKLIPLHQTPNDWRTVHGIYKKVLGRELERKNFKVMEKEEVNGLVYFTCMMECPCFGVLYYAEDCGSNGAAIDGGLHWYNSRSKAKKAAATVALSHLRSQGHEQRLLDEHGKLNKRHS
;
A
#
# COMPACT_ATOMS: atom_id res chain seq x y z
N VAL A 1 10.52 -8.64 18.14
CA VAL A 1 10.04 -7.35 18.70
C VAL A 1 8.74 -7.02 17.98
N ARG A 2 7.59 -7.12 18.67
CA ARG A 2 6.30 -6.69 18.11
C ARG A 2 6.24 -5.17 18.23
N CYS A 3 6.04 -4.47 17.13
CA CYS A 3 5.74 -3.04 17.17
C CYS A 3 4.23 -2.93 17.39
N GLU A 4 3.81 -2.67 18.62
CA GLU A 4 2.40 -2.74 19.03
C GLU A 4 1.63 -1.45 18.72
N ASN A 5 2.32 -0.39 18.29
CA ASN A 5 1.71 0.92 18.03
C ASN A 5 2.04 1.42 16.62
N PHE A 6 1.07 1.29 15.72
CA PHE A 6 1.04 1.99 14.44
C PHE A 6 0.15 3.21 14.58
N PHE A 7 0.66 4.38 14.19
CA PHE A 7 -0.17 5.56 14.07
C PHE A 7 -0.37 5.84 12.58
N HIS A 8 -1.63 5.99 12.19
CA HIS A 8 -1.99 6.49 10.88
C HIS A 8 -2.04 8.02 11.00
N GLU A 9 -1.05 8.71 10.44
CA GLU A 9 -1.12 10.15 10.34
C GLU A 9 -1.94 10.49 9.10
N ARG A 10 -3.10 11.13 9.32
CA ARG A 10 -3.94 11.66 8.25
C ARG A 10 -3.44 13.06 7.92
N ILE A 11 -2.72 13.19 6.82
CA ILE A 11 -2.23 14.47 6.35
C ILE A 11 -3.28 15.04 5.40
N CYS A 12 -3.83 16.21 5.78
CA CYS A 12 -4.68 16.98 4.89
C CYS A 12 -3.78 17.60 3.80
N LEU A 13 -4.14 17.43 2.52
CA LEU A 13 -3.25 17.74 1.39
C LEU A 13 -3.01 19.25 1.14
N ASP A 14 -3.61 20.15 1.93
CA ASP A 14 -3.59 21.60 1.69
C ASP A 14 -2.64 22.41 2.60
N GLY A 15 -1.63 21.77 3.20
CA GLY A 15 -0.37 22.46 3.49
C GLY A 15 -0.19 23.19 4.83
N ASP A 16 -1.19 23.30 5.70
CA ASP A 16 -1.02 24.11 6.93
C ASP A 16 -0.61 23.33 8.19
N GLY A 17 -0.30 22.04 8.10
CA GLY A 17 0.23 21.27 9.24
C GLY A 17 -0.71 21.16 10.46
N ASN A 18 -1.93 21.70 10.38
CA ASN A 18 -2.88 21.70 11.49
C ASN A 18 -3.69 20.39 11.52
N GLN A 19 -3.89 19.87 12.73
CA GLN A 19 -4.59 18.62 13.00
C GLN A 19 -6.00 18.64 12.39
N CYS A 20 -6.18 17.91 11.30
CA CYS A 20 -7.47 17.78 10.64
C CYS A 20 -8.33 16.74 11.38
N HIS A 21 -9.51 17.14 11.86
CA HIS A 21 -10.48 16.22 12.44
C HIS A 21 -11.19 15.44 11.33
N ALA A 22 -10.57 14.33 10.96
CA ALA A 22 -10.88 13.60 9.75
C ALA A 22 -12.28 12.96 9.66
N ASN A 23 -13.08 12.99 10.72
CA ASN A 23 -14.48 12.55 10.66
C ASN A 23 -15.43 13.65 10.14
N GLN A 24 -14.94 14.89 10.00
CA GLN A 24 -15.73 16.05 9.55
C GLN A 24 -15.09 16.78 8.37
N CYS A 25 -13.92 16.34 7.92
CA CYS A 25 -13.23 17.02 6.82
C CYS A 25 -13.77 16.52 5.47
N PRO A 26 -14.32 17.41 4.63
CA PRO A 26 -14.91 17.04 3.34
C PRO A 26 -13.86 16.74 2.26
N ARG A 27 -12.56 16.81 2.60
CA ARG A 27 -11.43 16.73 1.65
C ARG A 27 -10.74 15.36 1.68
N PRO A 28 -10.06 14.96 0.59
CA PRO A 28 -9.23 13.76 0.57
C PRO A 28 -8.02 13.91 1.52
N HIS A 29 -7.69 12.84 2.23
CA HIS A 29 -6.54 12.77 3.14
C HIS A 29 -5.52 11.77 2.62
N GLU A 30 -4.24 12.08 2.76
CA GLU A 30 -3.16 11.10 2.58
C GLU A 30 -2.97 10.35 3.90
N PHE A 31 -3.01 9.02 3.84
CA PHE A 31 -2.72 8.18 5.00
C PHE A 31 -1.26 7.75 4.91
N ARG A 32 -0.41 8.32 5.77
CA ARG A 32 0.96 7.85 5.92
C ARG A 32 1.07 6.92 7.12
N ARG A 33 1.75 5.79 6.93
CA ARG A 33 2.09 4.90 8.04
C ARG A 33 3.44 5.29 8.61
N PHE A 34 3.43 5.76 9.84
CA PHE A 34 4.65 5.91 10.62
C PHE A 34 4.72 4.77 11.63
N CYS A 35 5.77 3.95 11.53
CA CYS A 35 6.19 3.11 12.64
C CYS A 35 6.89 4.03 13.65
N HIS A 36 6.39 4.12 14.89
CA HIS A 36 6.89 5.03 15.93
C HIS A 36 8.37 4.80 16.29
N GLN A 37 9.01 3.74 15.77
CA GLN A 37 10.41 3.40 16.02
C GLN A 37 11.29 3.39 14.75
N GLY A 38 10.79 3.82 13.59
CA GLY A 38 11.57 3.77 12.33
C GLY A 38 12.00 2.35 11.89
N LYS A 39 11.51 1.30 12.56
CA LYS A 39 11.79 -0.09 12.20
C LYS A 39 10.70 -0.59 11.26
N LEU A 40 11.06 -0.73 9.98
CA LEU A 40 10.32 -1.51 9.00
C LEU A 40 9.97 -2.88 9.62
N ILE A 41 8.67 -3.20 9.72
CA ILE A 41 8.29 -4.58 10.01
C ILE A 41 8.80 -5.41 8.82
N PRO A 42 9.60 -6.46 9.03
CA PRO A 42 9.90 -7.38 7.95
C PRO A 42 8.58 -7.96 7.46
N LEU A 43 8.15 -7.52 6.30
CA LEU A 43 7.06 -8.08 5.51
C LEU A 43 7.48 -9.49 5.10
N HIS A 44 7.42 -10.44 6.03
CA HIS A 44 8.11 -11.70 5.85
C HIS A 44 7.53 -12.55 4.72
N GLN A 45 6.39 -12.15 4.13
CA GLN A 45 5.88 -12.63 2.85
C GLN A 45 5.14 -11.49 2.16
N THR A 46 5.85 -10.62 1.42
CA THR A 46 5.21 -9.76 0.42
C THR A 46 4.65 -10.67 -0.67
N PRO A 47 3.34 -10.68 -0.95
CA PRO A 47 2.85 -11.42 -2.09
C PRO A 47 3.51 -10.89 -3.37
N ASN A 48 3.98 -11.82 -4.19
CA ASN A 48 4.83 -11.49 -5.33
C ASN A 48 4.06 -10.91 -6.52
N ASP A 49 2.73 -10.88 -6.48
CA ASP A 49 1.90 -10.54 -7.63
C ASP A 49 0.56 -9.89 -7.23
N TRP A 50 0.09 -8.94 -8.05
CA TRP A 50 -1.20 -8.23 -7.90
C TRP A 50 -2.39 -9.19 -7.86
N ARG A 51 -2.26 -10.37 -8.50
CA ARG A 51 -3.27 -11.44 -8.45
C ARG A 51 -3.57 -11.90 -7.03
N THR A 52 -2.56 -11.91 -6.16
CA THR A 52 -2.74 -12.30 -4.76
C THR A 52 -3.56 -11.27 -4.01
N VAL A 53 -3.29 -9.98 -4.25
CA VAL A 53 -4.02 -8.86 -3.64
C VAL A 53 -5.47 -8.86 -4.14
N HIS A 54 -5.67 -9.07 -5.44
CA HIS A 54 -7.00 -9.23 -6.03
C HIS A 54 -7.79 -10.38 -5.38
N GLY A 55 -7.17 -11.55 -5.23
CA GLY A 55 -7.79 -12.72 -4.59
C GLY A 55 -8.17 -12.45 -3.14
N ILE A 56 -7.32 -11.73 -2.41
CA ILE A 56 -7.59 -11.29 -1.04
C ILE A 56 -8.79 -10.35 -0.98
N TYR A 57 -8.83 -9.32 -1.81
CA TYR A 57 -9.93 -8.36 -1.85
C TYR A 57 -11.27 -9.05 -2.16
N LYS A 58 -11.28 -9.91 -3.18
CA LYS A 58 -12.47 -10.66 -3.59
C LYS A 58 -12.99 -11.58 -2.49
N LYS A 59 -12.10 -12.29 -1.79
CA LYS A 59 -12.48 -13.26 -0.76
C LYS A 59 -12.81 -12.64 0.58
N VAL A 60 -11.98 -11.71 1.06
CA VAL A 60 -12.09 -11.14 2.42
C VAL A 60 -13.11 -10.01 2.47
N LEU A 61 -13.16 -9.19 1.42
CA LEU A 61 -13.99 -7.98 1.38
C LEU A 61 -15.19 -8.12 0.43
N GLY A 62 -15.29 -9.22 -0.33
CA GLY A 62 -16.37 -9.44 -1.29
C GLY A 62 -16.36 -8.44 -2.46
N ARG A 63 -15.22 -7.79 -2.72
CA ARG A 63 -15.09 -6.76 -3.76
C ARG A 63 -13.97 -7.12 -4.71
N GLU A 64 -14.21 -6.97 -6.00
CA GLU A 64 -13.18 -7.15 -7.02
C GLU A 64 -12.29 -5.91 -7.12
N LEU A 65 -10.99 -6.14 -7.23
CA LEU A 65 -10.00 -5.09 -7.43
C LEU A 65 -9.74 -4.96 -8.94
N GLU A 66 -10.26 -3.90 -9.56
CA GLU A 66 -10.15 -3.70 -11.00
C GLU A 66 -8.82 -3.03 -11.38
N ARG A 67 -8.46 -3.10 -12.67
CA ARG A 67 -7.28 -2.38 -13.18
C ARG A 67 -7.35 -0.87 -12.95
N LYS A 68 -8.57 -0.30 -12.99
CA LYS A 68 -8.81 1.13 -12.74
C LYS A 68 -8.47 1.56 -11.31
N ASN A 69 -8.45 0.63 -10.36
CA ASN A 69 -8.05 0.91 -8.99
C ASN A 69 -6.55 1.15 -8.86
N PHE A 70 -5.74 0.87 -9.88
CA PHE A 70 -4.32 1.19 -9.90
C PHE A 70 -4.04 2.36 -10.84
N LYS A 71 -3.53 3.44 -10.28
CA LYS A 71 -2.96 4.54 -11.05
C LYS A 71 -1.45 4.44 -11.01
N VAL A 72 -0.83 4.20 -12.16
CA VAL A 72 0.64 4.24 -12.30
C VAL A 72 1.01 5.61 -12.83
N MET A 73 1.98 6.24 -12.19
CA MET A 73 2.57 7.50 -12.64
C MET A 73 3.98 7.21 -13.13
N GLU A 74 4.36 7.90 -14.19
CA GLU A 74 5.63 7.76 -14.89
C GLU A 74 6.36 9.09 -14.82
N LYS A 75 7.65 9.05 -14.51
CA LYS A 75 8.53 10.20 -14.51
C LYS A 75 9.80 9.79 -15.24
N GLU A 76 10.11 10.53 -16.30
CA GLU A 76 11.39 10.41 -16.98
C GLU A 76 12.44 11.19 -16.18
N GLU A 77 13.56 10.55 -15.87
CA GLU A 77 14.66 11.14 -15.12
C GLU A 77 15.94 11.30 -15.95
N VAL A 78 16.90 11.98 -15.33
CA VAL A 78 18.26 12.23 -15.83
C VAL A 78 18.88 10.92 -16.33
N ASN A 79 19.52 10.98 -17.50
CA ASN A 79 20.07 9.85 -18.26
C ASN A 79 19.03 8.96 -18.96
N GLY A 80 17.80 9.44 -19.16
CA GLY A 80 16.77 8.71 -19.93
C GLY A 80 16.23 7.48 -19.21
N LEU A 81 16.44 7.39 -17.89
CA LEU A 81 15.86 6.33 -17.08
C LEU A 81 14.44 6.71 -16.70
N VAL A 82 13.50 5.81 -16.99
CA VAL A 82 12.09 5.99 -16.65
C VAL A 82 11.80 5.33 -15.31
N TYR A 83 11.24 6.12 -14.40
CA TYR A 83 10.79 5.67 -13.10
C TYR A 83 9.27 5.66 -13.01
N PHE A 84 8.75 4.74 -12.22
CA PHE A 84 7.33 4.51 -12.04
C PHE A 84 7.00 4.55 -10.56
N THR A 85 5.92 5.23 -10.20
CA THR A 85 5.27 5.06 -8.90
C THR A 85 3.85 4.58 -9.12
N CYS A 86 3.20 4.08 -8.07
CA CYS A 86 1.84 3.58 -8.16
C CYS A 86 1.04 3.97 -6.93
N MET A 87 -0.22 4.29 -7.17
CA MET A 87 -1.25 4.44 -6.17
C MET A 87 -2.32 3.37 -6.42
N MET A 88 -2.79 2.74 -5.36
CA MET A 88 -3.93 1.83 -5.37
C MET A 88 -5.08 2.43 -4.57
N GLU A 89 -6.25 2.61 -5.20
CA GLU A 89 -7.47 3.01 -4.52
C GLU A 89 -8.23 1.78 -4.02
N CYS A 90 -8.54 1.77 -2.72
CA CYS A 90 -9.35 0.73 -2.10
C CYS A 90 -10.83 0.87 -2.51
N PRO A 91 -11.42 -0.06 -3.29
CA PRO A 91 -12.83 0.04 -3.69
C PRO A 91 -13.82 -0.10 -2.52
N CYS A 92 -13.35 -0.56 -1.35
CA CYS A 92 -14.20 -0.75 -0.17
C CYS A 92 -14.29 0.50 0.71
N PHE A 93 -13.21 1.27 0.78
CA PHE A 93 -13.04 2.32 1.80
C PHE A 93 -12.70 3.70 1.21
N GLY A 94 -12.44 3.80 -0.10
CA GLY A 94 -11.95 5.05 -0.72
C GLY A 94 -10.54 5.46 -0.26
N VAL A 95 -9.81 4.57 0.42
CA VAL A 95 -8.45 4.82 0.91
C VAL A 95 -7.46 4.67 -0.24
N LEU A 96 -6.57 5.64 -0.41
CA LEU A 96 -5.48 5.60 -1.38
C LEU A 96 -4.21 5.05 -0.71
N TYR A 97 -3.62 4.03 -1.32
CA TYR A 97 -2.35 3.45 -0.91
C TYR A 97 -1.28 3.79 -1.93
N TYR A 98 -0.29 4.58 -1.53
CA TYR A 98 0.85 4.90 -2.37
C TYR A 98 1.93 3.82 -2.22
N ALA A 99 2.75 3.66 -3.25
CA ALA A 99 3.90 2.79 -3.20
C ALA A 99 4.91 3.33 -2.17
N GLU A 100 5.26 2.49 -1.20
CA GLU A 100 6.27 2.76 -0.18
C GLU A 100 7.42 1.76 -0.27
N ASP A 101 8.61 2.13 0.21
CA ASP A 101 9.77 1.23 0.18
C ASP A 101 9.48 -0.06 0.95
N CYS A 102 9.41 -1.16 0.21
CA CYS A 102 9.20 -2.51 0.73
C CYS A 102 10.51 -3.32 0.71
N GLY A 103 11.66 -2.66 0.83
CA GLY A 103 12.97 -3.28 0.72
C GLY A 103 13.39 -3.54 -0.73
N SER A 104 12.89 -2.75 -1.67
CA SER A 104 13.14 -2.93 -3.10
C SER A 104 13.60 -1.62 -3.72
N ASN A 105 14.91 -1.49 -4.04
CA ASN A 105 15.63 -0.39 -4.73
C ASN A 105 14.79 0.77 -5.30
N GLY A 106 13.99 1.41 -4.46
CA GLY A 106 13.15 2.55 -4.79
C GLY A 106 13.88 3.77 -4.28
N ALA A 107 13.85 4.84 -5.06
CA ALA A 107 14.35 6.12 -4.60
C ALA A 107 13.16 6.98 -4.17
N ALA A 108 13.29 7.66 -3.03
CA ALA A 108 12.41 8.75 -2.67
C ALA A 108 12.91 9.99 -3.42
N ILE A 109 12.17 10.41 -4.45
CA ILE A 109 12.62 11.45 -5.39
C ILE A 109 11.81 12.73 -5.19
N ASP A 110 10.47 12.61 -5.10
CA ASP A 110 9.57 13.76 -5.03
C ASP A 110 8.59 13.61 -3.87
N GLY A 111 8.61 14.53 -2.91
CA GLY A 111 7.53 14.69 -1.91
C GLY A 111 7.28 13.48 -1.00
N GLY A 112 8.24 12.55 -0.90
CA GLY A 112 8.10 11.30 -0.14
C GLY A 112 7.49 10.13 -0.93
N LEU A 113 7.20 10.30 -2.22
CA LEU A 113 6.80 9.19 -3.09
C LEU A 113 8.02 8.33 -3.45
N HIS A 114 7.83 7.01 -3.41
CA HIS A 114 8.84 6.07 -3.86
C HIS A 114 8.66 5.75 -5.34
N TRP A 115 9.78 5.80 -6.06
CA TRP A 115 9.86 5.61 -7.50
C TRP A 115 10.69 4.37 -7.81
N TYR A 116 10.20 3.55 -8.76
CA TYR A 116 10.74 2.23 -9.08
C TYR A 116 11.07 2.15 -10.56
N ASN A 117 12.11 1.40 -10.91
CA ASN A 117 12.51 1.15 -12.31
C ASN A 117 11.58 0.22 -13.11
N SER A 118 10.39 -0.11 -12.58
CA SER A 118 9.42 -0.98 -13.25
C SER A 118 7.99 -0.71 -12.78
N ARG A 119 7.05 -0.65 -13.73
CA ARG A 119 5.60 -0.60 -13.45
C ARG A 119 5.14 -1.72 -12.54
N SER A 120 5.71 -2.93 -12.69
CA SER A 120 5.35 -4.11 -11.89
C SER A 120 5.77 -3.94 -10.43
N LYS A 121 7.00 -3.46 -10.19
CA LYS A 121 7.50 -3.18 -8.83
C LYS A 121 6.69 -2.10 -8.13
N ALA A 122 6.37 -1.01 -8.83
CA ALA A 122 5.54 0.06 -8.29
C ALA A 122 4.15 -0.45 -7.86
N LYS A 123 3.49 -1.24 -8.71
CA LYS A 123 2.19 -1.87 -8.35
C LYS A 123 2.31 -2.81 -7.16
N LYS A 124 3.35 -3.65 -7.13
CA LYS A 124 3.61 -4.58 -6.02
C LYS A 124 3.80 -3.83 -4.71
N ALA A 125 4.53 -2.72 -4.71
CA ALA A 125 4.74 -1.88 -3.53
C ALA A 125 3.41 -1.28 -3.02
N ALA A 126 2.62 -0.62 -3.88
CA ALA A 126 1.32 -0.07 -3.48
C ALA A 126 0.36 -1.15 -2.93
N ALA A 127 0.34 -2.32 -3.57
CA ALA A 127 -0.49 -3.44 -3.14
C ALA A 127 -0.01 -4.03 -1.79
N THR A 128 1.29 -4.01 -1.54
CA THR A 128 1.89 -4.45 -0.28
C THR A 128 1.50 -3.53 0.88
N VAL A 129 1.48 -2.21 0.66
CA VAL A 129 0.99 -1.23 1.62
C VAL A 129 -0.48 -1.49 1.95
N ALA A 130 -1.31 -1.71 0.92
CA ALA A 130 -2.73 -2.01 1.11
C ALA A 130 -2.97 -3.28 1.93
N LEU A 131 -2.23 -4.35 1.65
CA LEU A 131 -2.34 -5.60 2.42
C LEU A 131 -1.86 -5.45 3.86
N SER A 132 -0.80 -4.68 4.07
CA SER A 132 -0.34 -4.35 5.42
C SER A 132 -1.41 -3.59 6.19
N HIS A 133 -2.16 -2.73 5.51
CA HIS A 133 -3.32 -2.05 6.11
C HIS A 133 -4.43 -3.02 6.46
N LEU A 134 -4.84 -3.90 5.54
CA LEU A 134 -5.88 -4.89 5.83
C LEU A 134 -5.51 -5.81 7.01
N ARG A 135 -4.24 -6.23 7.10
CA ARG A 135 -3.75 -7.05 8.24
C ARG A 135 -3.92 -6.33 9.57
N SER A 136 -3.53 -5.06 9.66
CA SER A 136 -3.62 -4.31 10.93
C SER A 136 -5.07 -4.04 11.37
N GLN A 137 -6.04 -4.08 10.46
CA GLN A 137 -7.46 -3.92 10.77
C GLN A 137 -8.09 -5.23 11.32
N GLY A 138 -7.28 -6.22 11.68
CA GLY A 138 -7.76 -7.50 12.22
C GLY A 138 -8.33 -8.44 11.16
N HIS A 139 -8.19 -8.11 9.87
CA HIS A 139 -8.52 -9.07 8.80
C HIS A 139 -7.45 -10.16 8.64
N GLU A 140 -6.36 -10.11 9.41
CA GLU A 140 -5.23 -11.05 9.35
C GLU A 140 -5.64 -12.52 9.51
N GLN A 141 -6.53 -12.85 10.44
CA GLN A 141 -6.96 -14.25 10.63
C GLN A 141 -7.65 -14.80 9.38
N ARG A 142 -8.55 -14.01 8.77
CA ARG A 142 -9.22 -14.36 7.51
C ARG A 142 -8.23 -14.43 6.33
N LEU A 143 -7.17 -13.62 6.35
CA LEU A 143 -6.12 -13.62 5.33
C LEU A 143 -5.23 -14.87 5.42
N LEU A 144 -4.84 -15.27 6.63
CA LEU A 144 -3.99 -16.44 6.88
C LEU A 144 -4.71 -17.76 6.57
N ASP A 145 -5.97 -17.88 6.97
CA ASP A 145 -6.80 -19.06 6.67
C ASP A 145 -6.92 -19.30 5.16
N GLU A 146 -6.95 -18.23 4.36
CA GLU A 146 -7.07 -18.31 2.91
C GLU A 146 -5.72 -18.51 2.20
N HIS A 147 -4.64 -17.90 2.69
CA HIS A 147 -3.31 -18.10 2.11
C HIS A 147 -2.82 -19.55 2.32
N GLY A 148 -3.15 -20.15 3.47
CA GLY A 148 -2.89 -21.56 3.76
C GLY A 148 -3.65 -22.52 2.81
N LYS A 149 -4.86 -22.17 2.39
CA LYS A 149 -5.64 -22.97 1.41
C LYS A 149 -5.11 -22.84 -0.02
N LEU A 150 -4.60 -21.68 -0.41
CA LEU A 150 -4.05 -21.46 -1.76
C LEU A 150 -2.77 -22.27 -2.00
N ASN A 151 -1.87 -22.33 -1.01
CA ASN A 151 -0.62 -23.09 -1.15
C ASN A 151 -0.85 -24.61 -1.19
N LYS A 152 -1.89 -25.12 -0.50
CA LYS A 152 -2.21 -26.56 -0.49
C LYS A 152 -2.81 -27.12 -1.78
N ARG A 153 -3.23 -26.27 -2.73
CA ARG A 153 -3.80 -26.72 -4.02
C ARG A 153 -2.77 -26.84 -5.13
N HIS A 154 -1.53 -26.45 -4.87
CA HIS A 154 -0.42 -26.48 -5.83
C HIS A 154 0.72 -27.41 -5.39
N SER A 155 0.49 -28.24 -4.37
CA SER A 155 1.35 -29.35 -3.93
C SER A 155 0.67 -30.66 -4.24
#